data_AF-A0A0C1R0D7-F1
#
_entry.id   AF-A0A0C1R0D7-F1
#
_cell.length_a   1.000
_cell.length_b   1.000
_cell.length_c   1.000
_cell.angle_alpha   90.00
_cell.angle_beta   90.00
_cell.angle_gamma   90.00
#
_symmetry.space_group_name_H-M   'P 1'
#
loop_
_entity.id
_entity.type
_entity.pdbx_description
1 polymer ?
#
loop_
_entity_poly.entity_id
_entity_poly.type
_entity_poly.pdbx_seq_one_letter_code
_entity_poly.pdbx_strand_id
1 'polypeptide(L)'
;MNMKHIEVEECKNPITVDEILAAEETIGAKLPSDYVEHLLKYNGGHPDKDCYPLLEAIPYYNRITKAEAKSFSAEIAWFYAIHDGEYSNLLREYKFDGDRLPKGLIAIGKSSGGNLICISVGLRNYGKVYFWDHKGCVRLGEEEPWWDNVFLIANSFTDFINSLYFGDAEMNEKRNEAIKYIDIHDKYSLPYYINNGRKYAELMKVFFAKAPKDVEEFVVEKIKKNSDLILKYEVPSENKRYVRYITDKTGEYKNVIEDVDSYSSQGKPDAR
;
A
#
# COMPACT_ATOMS: atom_id res chain seq x y z
N MET A 1 -10.91 -7.43 12.41
CA MET A 1 -10.00 -7.10 13.53
C MET A 1 -10.52 -5.81 14.14
N ASN A 2 -10.41 -5.58 15.44
CA ASN A 2 -10.82 -4.28 16.01
C ASN A 2 -9.70 -3.25 15.80
N MET A 3 -10.05 -2.00 15.53
CA MET A 3 -9.09 -0.90 15.45
C MET A 3 -8.54 -0.60 16.84
N LYS A 4 -7.21 -0.57 16.97
CA LYS A 4 -6.55 -0.26 18.23
C LYS A 4 -6.83 1.18 18.63
N HIS A 5 -6.70 1.43 19.92
CA HIS A 5 -6.77 2.79 20.45
C HIS A 5 -5.53 3.60 20.04
N ILE A 6 -5.76 4.77 19.45
CA ILE A 6 -4.78 5.83 19.22
C ILE A 6 -5.37 7.15 19.71
N GLU A 7 -4.52 8.11 20.04
CA GLU A 7 -4.93 9.50 20.22
C GLU A 7 -4.62 10.27 18.93
N VAL A 8 -5.45 11.25 18.61
CA VAL A 8 -5.24 12.12 17.44
C VAL A 8 -5.36 13.57 17.91
N GLU A 9 -4.26 14.29 17.81
CA GLU A 9 -4.16 15.69 18.20
C GLU A 9 -4.54 16.60 17.03
N GLU A 10 -4.90 17.84 17.35
CA GLU A 10 -5.18 18.89 16.37
C GLU A 10 -6.26 18.52 15.33
N CYS A 11 -7.21 17.67 15.76
CA CYS A 11 -8.42 17.35 15.00
C CYS A 11 -9.21 18.61 14.64
N LYS A 12 -9.87 18.59 13.48
CA LYS A 12 -10.92 19.58 13.19
C LYS A 12 -12.18 19.25 13.97
N ASN A 13 -13.16 20.16 13.91
CA ASN A 13 -14.46 19.95 14.53
C ASN A 13 -15.05 18.59 14.09
N PRO A 14 -15.75 17.87 14.99
CA PRO A 14 -16.44 16.65 14.64
C PRO A 14 -17.39 16.86 13.47
N ILE A 15 -17.48 15.86 12.59
CA ILE A 15 -18.35 15.87 11.42
C ILE A 15 -19.48 14.86 11.57
N THR A 16 -20.53 15.09 10.81
CA THR A 16 -21.73 14.27 10.74
C THR A 16 -21.66 13.27 9.60
N VAL A 17 -22.55 12.28 9.63
CA VAL A 17 -22.73 11.34 8.52
C VAL A 17 -23.15 12.06 7.24
N ASP A 18 -23.96 13.11 7.32
CA ASP A 18 -24.41 13.87 6.15
C ASP A 18 -23.24 14.61 5.47
N GLU A 19 -22.30 15.16 6.25
CA GLU A 19 -21.08 15.77 5.71
C GLU A 19 -20.17 14.73 5.03
N ILE A 20 -20.11 13.51 5.56
CA ILE A 20 -19.38 12.39 4.92
C ILE A 20 -20.07 11.98 3.61
N LEU A 21 -21.40 11.88 3.59
CA LEU A 21 -22.15 11.55 2.37
C LEU A 21 -21.93 12.62 1.29
N ALA A 22 -21.91 13.90 1.65
CA ALA A 22 -21.59 15.00 0.73
C ALA A 22 -20.14 14.94 0.22
N ALA A 23 -19.19 14.56 1.09
CA ALA A 23 -17.80 14.34 0.71
C ALA A 23 -17.68 13.16 -0.29
N GLU A 24 -18.36 12.05 -0.04
CA GLU A 24 -18.41 10.89 -0.95
C GLU A 24 -19.02 11.24 -2.32
N GLU A 25 -20.05 12.09 -2.36
CA GLU A 25 -20.62 12.60 -3.60
C GLU A 25 -19.60 13.44 -4.39
N THR A 26 -18.85 14.30 -3.69
CA THR A 26 -17.79 15.13 -4.29
C THR A 26 -16.63 14.28 -4.82
N ILE A 27 -16.24 13.24 -4.07
CA ILE A 27 -15.18 12.29 -4.46
C ILE A 27 -15.67 11.38 -5.60
N GLY A 28 -16.98 11.15 -5.71
CA GLY A 28 -17.59 10.23 -6.66
C GLY A 28 -17.44 8.76 -6.28
N ALA A 29 -17.15 8.46 -5.01
CA ALA A 29 -16.96 7.11 -4.50
C ALA A 29 -17.30 7.00 -3.01
N LYS A 30 -17.68 5.80 -2.56
CA LYS A 30 -17.90 5.49 -1.15
C LYS A 30 -16.58 5.29 -0.43
N LEU A 31 -16.42 5.91 0.74
CA LEU A 31 -15.27 5.73 1.61
C LEU A 31 -15.40 4.40 2.38
N PRO A 32 -14.28 3.68 2.61
CA PRO A 32 -14.28 2.47 3.42
C PRO A 32 -14.86 2.73 4.81
N SER A 33 -15.71 1.81 5.30
CA SER A 33 -16.47 2.04 6.55
C SER A 33 -15.57 2.24 7.77
N ASP A 34 -14.44 1.55 7.83
CA ASP A 34 -13.46 1.71 8.90
C ASP A 34 -12.74 3.07 8.85
N TYR A 35 -12.54 3.64 7.66
CA TYR A 35 -12.06 5.02 7.53
C TYR A 35 -13.14 6.04 7.89
N VAL A 36 -14.41 5.79 7.55
CA VAL A 36 -15.56 6.61 7.96
C VAL A 36 -15.70 6.65 9.49
N GLU A 37 -15.60 5.49 10.15
CA GLU A 37 -15.60 5.40 11.62
C GLU A 37 -14.49 6.25 12.25
N HIS A 38 -13.30 6.24 11.64
CA HIS A 38 -12.20 7.08 12.08
C HIS A 38 -12.49 8.57 11.89
N LEU A 39 -12.99 9.00 10.73
CA LEU A 39 -13.32 10.40 10.46
C LEU A 39 -14.41 10.96 11.41
N LEU A 40 -15.40 10.14 11.76
CA LEU A 40 -16.44 10.52 12.73
C LEU A 40 -15.89 10.68 14.14
N LYS A 41 -14.87 9.89 14.51
CA LYS A 41 -14.22 9.98 15.81
C LYS A 41 -13.17 11.10 15.87
N TYR A 42 -12.39 11.23 14.80
CA TYR A 42 -11.26 12.15 14.63
C TYR A 42 -11.30 12.72 13.21
N ASN A 43 -11.80 13.95 13.07
CA ASN A 43 -11.86 14.61 11.76
C ASN A 43 -10.46 15.14 11.36
N GLY A 44 -9.65 14.24 10.79
CA GLY A 44 -8.24 14.45 10.50
C GLY A 44 -7.40 14.66 11.76
N GLY A 45 -6.20 15.22 11.61
CA GLY A 45 -5.30 15.52 12.73
C GLY A 45 -3.97 14.76 12.67
N HIS A 46 -3.18 14.87 13.73
CA HIS A 46 -1.88 14.21 13.89
C HIS A 46 -1.98 13.06 14.90
N PRO A 47 -1.74 11.80 14.50
CA PRO A 47 -1.83 10.66 15.42
C PRO A 47 -0.64 10.61 16.38
N ASP A 48 -0.88 10.22 17.64
CA ASP A 48 0.17 10.04 18.65
C ASP A 48 1.22 8.99 18.27
N LYS A 49 0.78 7.99 17.51
CA LYS A 49 1.62 6.99 16.85
C LYS A 49 1.59 7.29 15.37
N ASP A 50 2.66 7.91 14.88
CA ASP A 50 2.75 8.46 13.54
C ASP A 50 3.56 7.58 12.58
N CYS A 51 4.35 6.62 13.07
CA CYS A 51 5.19 5.77 12.22
C CYS A 51 4.49 4.47 11.82
N TYR A 52 4.73 4.00 10.60
CA TYR A 52 4.27 2.70 10.09
C TYR A 52 5.40 1.97 9.34
N PRO A 53 5.37 0.63 9.33
CA PRO A 53 6.32 -0.14 8.56
C PRO A 53 5.98 -0.06 7.07
N LEU A 54 7.01 0.05 6.24
CA LEU A 54 6.91 -0.22 4.82
C LEU A 54 7.22 -1.70 4.61
N LEU A 55 6.48 -2.34 3.70
CA LEU A 55 6.77 -3.72 3.32
C LEU A 55 8.17 -3.84 2.69
N GLU A 56 8.64 -2.78 2.03
CA GLU A 56 9.83 -2.81 1.19
C GLU A 56 10.65 -1.51 1.22
N ALA A 57 11.89 -1.61 0.74
CA ALA A 57 12.77 -0.46 0.52
C ALA A 57 12.21 0.46 -0.56
N ILE A 58 12.07 1.76 -0.30
CA ILE A 58 11.67 2.72 -1.32
C ILE A 58 12.83 2.89 -2.33
N PRO A 59 12.63 2.61 -3.63
CA PRO A 59 13.69 2.61 -4.65
C PRO A 59 14.48 3.92 -4.76
N TYR A 60 13.83 5.05 -4.51
CA TYR A 60 14.42 6.38 -4.64
C TYR A 60 15.22 6.83 -3.41
N TYR A 61 15.27 5.98 -2.37
CA TYR A 61 16.14 6.13 -1.19
C TYR A 61 17.38 5.22 -1.24
N ASN A 62 17.68 4.62 -2.41
CA ASN A 62 18.79 3.68 -2.66
C ASN A 62 20.21 4.22 -2.36
N ARG A 63 20.52 4.38 -1.07
CA ARG A 63 21.87 4.30 -0.51
C ARG A 63 22.03 3.15 0.47
N ILE A 64 20.98 2.35 0.68
CA ILE A 64 20.95 1.33 1.72
C ILE A 64 20.63 0.00 1.04
N THR A 65 21.61 -0.89 0.99
CA THR A 65 21.39 -2.28 0.56
C THR A 65 20.49 -3.01 1.55
N LYS A 66 19.83 -4.11 1.15
CA LYS A 66 19.00 -4.94 2.06
C LYS A 66 19.77 -5.44 3.31
N ALA A 67 21.11 -5.39 3.29
CA ALA A 67 22.00 -5.71 4.40
C ALA A 67 22.27 -4.52 5.35
N GLU A 68 22.05 -3.28 4.90
CA GLU A 68 22.19 -2.05 5.67
C GLU A 68 20.84 -1.50 6.17
N ALA A 69 19.74 -2.07 5.68
CA ALA A 69 18.38 -1.66 5.99
C ALA A 69 17.92 -2.21 7.35
N LYS A 70 18.04 -1.37 8.38
CA LYS A 70 17.62 -1.69 9.75
C LYS A 70 16.15 -1.35 10.08
N SER A 71 15.36 -0.84 9.14
CA SER A 71 13.87 -0.73 9.17
C SER A 71 13.49 0.21 8.04
N PHE A 72 12.47 -0.13 7.25
CA PHE A 72 11.86 0.83 6.32
C PHE A 72 10.57 1.32 6.96
N SER A 73 10.58 2.58 7.36
CA SER A 73 9.48 3.20 8.06
C SER A 73 9.20 4.52 7.41
N ALA A 74 7.92 4.88 7.37
CA ALA A 74 7.48 6.21 7.03
C ALA A 74 6.55 6.69 8.13
N GLU A 75 6.35 8.00 8.17
CA GLU A 75 5.56 8.69 9.17
C GLU A 75 4.34 9.37 8.55
N ILE A 76 3.33 9.61 9.38
CA ILE A 76 2.14 10.39 9.05
C ILE A 76 2.31 11.76 9.69
N ALA A 77 2.51 12.78 8.87
CA ALA A 77 2.48 14.13 9.36
C ALA A 77 1.04 14.55 9.70
N TRP A 78 0.07 14.29 8.80
CA TRP A 78 -1.33 14.66 9.04
C TRP A 78 -2.31 13.77 8.30
N PHE A 79 -3.39 13.35 8.95
CA PHE A 79 -4.60 12.86 8.29
C PHE A 79 -5.46 14.03 7.81
N TYR A 80 -5.95 13.96 6.58
CA TYR A 80 -6.81 14.98 6.02
C TYR A 80 -8.20 14.97 6.67
N ALA A 81 -8.73 16.16 6.90
CA ALA A 81 -10.03 16.41 7.50
C ALA A 81 -11.05 16.85 6.45
N ILE A 82 -12.34 16.64 6.71
CA ILE A 82 -13.44 17.24 5.95
C ILE A 82 -13.83 18.55 6.65
N HIS A 83 -13.52 19.68 6.05
CA HIS A 83 -13.82 21.03 6.57
C HIS A 83 -13.67 22.09 5.45
N ASP A 84 -13.97 23.35 5.75
CA ASP A 84 -13.91 24.45 4.76
C ASP A 84 -12.53 25.12 4.61
N GLY A 85 -11.55 24.70 5.41
CA GLY A 85 -10.22 25.32 5.46
C GLY A 85 -9.31 24.91 4.30
N GLU A 86 -8.16 25.57 4.20
CA GLU A 86 -7.23 25.37 3.08
C GLU A 86 -6.32 24.15 3.26
N TYR A 87 -5.72 24.00 4.44
CA TYR A 87 -4.67 23.01 4.68
C TYR A 87 -5.21 21.71 5.26
N SER A 88 -4.59 20.59 4.86
CA SER A 88 -4.93 19.24 5.34
C SER A 88 -6.41 18.91 5.14
N ASN A 89 -6.95 19.30 4.00
CA ASN A 89 -8.36 19.18 3.64
C ASN A 89 -8.55 18.04 2.64
N LEU A 90 -9.36 17.04 2.99
CA LEU A 90 -9.61 15.87 2.17
C LEU A 90 -10.15 16.26 0.78
N LEU A 91 -11.15 17.15 0.72
CA LEU A 91 -11.79 17.52 -0.54
C LEU A 91 -10.92 18.38 -1.46
N ARG A 92 -9.85 18.98 -0.93
CA ARG A 92 -8.85 19.71 -1.72
C ARG A 92 -7.68 18.81 -2.15
N GLU A 93 -7.31 17.85 -1.30
CA GLU A 93 -6.08 17.08 -1.44
C GLU A 93 -6.30 15.66 -1.99
N TYR A 94 -7.54 15.15 -2.03
CA TYR A 94 -7.82 13.73 -2.34
C TYR A 94 -7.28 13.26 -3.69
N LYS A 95 -7.12 14.15 -4.67
CA LYS A 95 -6.51 13.81 -5.98
C LYS A 95 -5.06 14.25 -6.13
N PHE A 96 -4.55 15.03 -5.15
CA PHE A 96 -3.23 15.62 -5.07
C PHE A 96 -2.77 16.35 -6.35
N ASP A 97 -2.72 17.68 -6.30
CA ASP A 97 -2.15 18.52 -7.39
C ASP A 97 -2.69 18.14 -8.79
N GLY A 98 -4.01 18.02 -8.92
CA GLY A 98 -4.70 17.59 -10.14
C GLY A 98 -5.14 16.13 -10.07
N ASP A 99 -4.88 15.34 -11.11
CA ASP A 99 -5.19 13.91 -11.18
C ASP A 99 -3.88 13.08 -11.12
N ARG A 100 -2.94 13.39 -10.19
CA ARG A 100 -1.61 12.73 -10.12
C ARG A 100 -1.62 11.35 -9.42
N LEU A 101 -2.78 10.94 -8.91
CA LEU A 101 -3.00 9.63 -8.32
C LEU A 101 -3.61 8.66 -9.34
N PRO A 102 -3.25 7.37 -9.31
CA PRO A 102 -3.93 6.36 -10.11
C PRO A 102 -5.44 6.33 -9.87
N LYS A 103 -6.21 6.00 -10.89
CA LYS A 103 -7.68 5.91 -10.79
C LYS A 103 -8.10 4.97 -9.66
N GLY A 104 -9.05 5.44 -8.85
CA GLY A 104 -9.56 4.71 -7.69
C GLY A 104 -8.68 4.81 -6.44
N LEU A 105 -7.60 5.59 -6.46
CA LEU A 105 -6.79 5.90 -5.30
C LEU A 105 -7.03 7.35 -4.88
N ILE A 106 -7.23 7.59 -3.58
CA ILE A 106 -7.38 8.94 -3.02
C ILE A 106 -6.39 9.15 -1.88
N ALA A 107 -5.87 10.37 -1.74
CA ALA A 107 -5.04 10.74 -0.61
C ALA A 107 -5.90 11.02 0.63
N ILE A 108 -5.52 10.42 1.75
CA ILE A 108 -6.18 10.58 3.06
C ILE A 108 -5.27 11.19 4.12
N GLY A 109 -3.99 11.39 3.79
CA GLY A 109 -3.04 12.05 4.64
C GLY A 109 -1.72 12.31 3.92
N LYS A 110 -0.86 13.06 4.58
CA LYS A 110 0.48 13.37 4.12
C LYS A 110 1.53 12.88 5.10
N SER A 111 2.67 12.50 4.54
CA SER A 111 3.92 12.26 5.24
C SER A 111 4.84 13.47 5.00
N SER A 112 5.97 13.56 5.69
CA SER A 112 6.93 14.62 5.40
C SER A 112 7.54 14.47 4.00
N GLY A 113 8.13 15.56 3.49
CA GLY A 113 8.80 15.53 2.19
C GLY A 113 7.88 15.40 0.98
N GLY A 114 6.56 15.51 1.14
CA GLY A 114 5.59 15.51 0.03
C GLY A 114 5.01 14.14 -0.34
N ASN A 115 5.30 13.10 0.44
CA ASN A 115 4.69 11.79 0.27
C ASN A 115 3.25 11.75 0.82
N LEU A 116 2.46 10.77 0.37
CA LEU A 116 1.06 10.66 0.75
C LEU A 116 0.74 9.28 1.32
N ILE A 117 -0.26 9.27 2.20
CA ILE A 117 -0.98 8.08 2.60
C ILE A 117 -2.28 8.08 1.81
N CYS A 118 -2.52 7.01 1.07
CA CYS A 118 -3.66 6.88 0.18
C CYS A 118 -4.51 5.68 0.56
N ILE A 119 -5.81 5.75 0.28
CA ILE A 119 -6.72 4.61 0.40
C ILE A 119 -7.37 4.35 -0.95
N SER A 120 -7.56 3.09 -1.30
CA SER A 120 -8.27 2.74 -2.52
C SER A 120 -9.78 2.71 -2.30
N VAL A 121 -10.48 3.35 -3.23
CA VAL A 121 -11.93 3.28 -3.45
C VAL A 121 -12.25 2.50 -4.74
N GLY A 122 -11.26 1.87 -5.36
CA GLY A 122 -11.41 1.03 -6.54
C GLY A 122 -11.98 -0.35 -6.20
N LEU A 123 -12.83 -0.91 -7.08
CA LEU A 123 -13.57 -2.16 -6.84
C LEU A 123 -12.74 -3.38 -6.43
N ARG A 124 -11.47 -3.45 -6.85
CA ARG A 124 -10.63 -4.65 -6.73
C ARG A 124 -9.68 -4.62 -5.53
N ASN A 125 -9.40 -3.43 -5.01
CA ASN A 125 -8.51 -3.18 -3.88
C ASN A 125 -9.15 -2.23 -2.86
N TYR A 126 -10.48 -2.16 -2.85
CA TYR A 126 -11.25 -1.28 -1.98
C TYR A 126 -10.83 -1.43 -0.51
N GLY A 127 -10.54 -0.31 0.16
CA GLY A 127 -10.11 -0.28 1.55
C GLY A 127 -8.61 -0.48 1.79
N LYS A 128 -7.85 -0.99 0.80
CA LYS A 128 -6.39 -1.13 0.94
C LYS A 128 -5.73 0.25 1.06
N VAL A 129 -4.70 0.33 1.89
CA VAL A 129 -3.96 1.56 2.19
C VAL A 129 -2.57 1.48 1.58
N TYR A 130 -2.14 2.59 0.98
CA TYR A 130 -0.91 2.69 0.22
C TYR A 130 -0.07 3.89 0.65
N PHE A 131 1.23 3.74 0.54
CA PHE A 131 2.19 4.83 0.52
C PHE A 131 2.43 5.27 -0.92
N TRP A 132 2.33 6.56 -1.20
CA TRP A 132 2.64 7.16 -2.51
C TRP A 132 3.91 8.02 -2.39
N ASP A 133 4.93 7.70 -3.19
CA ASP A 133 6.23 8.38 -3.18
C ASP A 133 6.26 9.50 -4.24
N HIS A 134 6.40 10.75 -3.79
CA HIS A 134 6.48 11.90 -4.68
C HIS A 134 7.70 11.89 -5.60
N LYS A 135 8.78 11.16 -5.27
CA LYS A 135 9.98 11.12 -6.13
C LYS A 135 9.79 10.24 -7.36
N GLY A 136 8.91 9.25 -7.27
CA GLY A 136 8.62 8.31 -8.34
C GLY A 136 7.47 8.74 -9.24
N CYS A 137 6.79 9.84 -8.95
CA CYS A 137 5.60 10.24 -9.70
C CYS A 137 5.95 10.70 -11.11
N VAL A 138 5.04 10.45 -12.05
CA VAL A 138 5.05 11.09 -13.37
C VAL A 138 4.71 12.57 -13.22
N ARG A 139 5.29 13.41 -14.10
CA ARG A 139 4.91 14.83 -14.16
C ARG A 139 3.52 14.95 -14.78
N LEU A 140 2.77 15.95 -14.32
CA LEU A 140 1.42 16.22 -14.81
C LEU A 140 1.45 16.44 -16.32
N GLY A 141 0.62 15.69 -17.05
CA GLY A 141 0.48 15.80 -18.50
C GLY A 141 1.53 15.07 -19.33
N GLU A 142 2.54 14.42 -18.72
CA GLU A 142 3.50 13.59 -19.45
C GLU A 142 2.94 12.18 -19.71
N GLU A 143 2.43 11.52 -18.66
CA GLU A 143 1.84 10.18 -18.72
C GLU A 143 0.66 10.06 -17.73
N GLU A 144 -0.24 9.11 -17.97
CA GLU A 144 -1.29 8.76 -16.98
C GLU A 144 -0.61 8.21 -15.72
N PRO A 145 -0.93 8.73 -14.51
CA PRO A 145 -0.33 8.23 -13.28
C PRO A 145 -0.61 6.75 -13.09
N TRP A 146 0.49 6.02 -12.99
CA TRP A 146 0.46 4.59 -12.78
C TRP A 146 0.86 4.24 -11.35
N TRP A 147 0.60 3.00 -10.95
CA TRP A 147 0.92 2.45 -9.63
C TRP A 147 2.42 2.22 -9.38
N ASP A 148 3.31 2.74 -10.24
CA ASP A 148 4.75 2.52 -10.19
C ASP A 148 5.43 3.14 -8.96
N ASN A 149 4.82 4.17 -8.35
CA ASN A 149 5.29 4.84 -7.13
C ASN A 149 4.33 4.64 -5.95
N VAL A 150 3.48 3.61 -6.01
CA VAL A 150 2.46 3.30 -5.01
C VAL A 150 2.74 1.94 -4.38
N PHE A 151 2.83 1.91 -3.06
CA PHE A 151 3.28 0.75 -2.30
C PHE A 151 2.23 0.37 -1.27
N LEU A 152 1.78 -0.89 -1.27
CA LEU A 152 0.82 -1.38 -0.28
C LEU A 152 1.45 -1.31 1.12
N ILE A 153 0.73 -0.75 2.09
CA ILE A 153 1.17 -0.69 3.49
C ILE A 153 0.17 -1.34 4.45
N ALA A 154 -1.10 -1.50 4.05
CA ALA A 154 -2.09 -2.27 4.81
C ALA A 154 -3.27 -2.74 3.95
N ASN A 155 -3.91 -3.84 4.36
CA ASN A 155 -5.07 -4.40 3.65
C ASN A 155 -6.40 -3.72 3.99
N SER A 156 -6.43 -2.90 5.03
CA SER A 156 -7.58 -2.09 5.45
C SER A 156 -7.10 -0.86 6.22
N PHE A 157 -7.98 0.14 6.41
CA PHE A 157 -7.64 1.29 7.27
C PHE A 157 -7.45 0.85 8.73
N THR A 158 -8.24 -0.13 9.18
CA THR A 158 -8.06 -0.77 10.49
C THR A 158 -6.67 -1.38 10.65
N ASP A 159 -6.22 -2.16 9.67
CA ASP A 159 -4.89 -2.78 9.70
C ASP A 159 -3.79 -1.71 9.70
N PHE A 160 -4.01 -0.62 8.94
CA PHE A 160 -3.08 0.50 8.91
C PHE A 160 -2.95 1.16 10.28
N ILE A 161 -4.06 1.55 10.91
CA ILE A 161 -4.06 2.10 12.26
C ILE A 161 -3.41 1.11 13.21
N ASN A 162 -3.72 -0.19 13.12
CA ASN A 162 -3.12 -1.23 13.96
C ASN A 162 -1.60 -1.35 13.80
N SER A 163 -1.07 -1.04 12.63
CA SER A 163 0.38 -1.05 12.36
C SER A 163 1.17 0.12 12.98
N LEU A 164 0.49 1.23 13.33
CA LEU A 164 1.17 2.45 13.79
C LEU A 164 2.00 2.27 15.09
N TYR A 165 3.11 2.99 15.22
CA TYR A 165 3.93 3.01 16.42
C TYR A 165 4.58 4.37 16.64
N PHE A 166 5.11 4.60 17.84
CA PHE A 166 5.86 5.81 18.16
C PHE A 166 7.19 5.84 17.41
N GLY A 167 7.53 6.96 16.80
CA GLY A 167 8.85 7.20 16.21
C GLY A 167 9.96 7.28 17.26
N ASP A 168 10.32 6.14 17.86
CA ASP A 168 11.48 6.00 18.74
C ASP A 168 12.54 5.11 18.07
N ALA A 169 13.69 5.71 17.79
CA ALA A 169 14.82 5.09 17.10
C ALA A 169 15.36 3.84 17.83
N GLU A 170 15.28 3.77 19.17
CA GLU A 170 15.78 2.61 19.94
C GLU A 170 14.81 1.41 19.91
N MET A 171 13.51 1.66 19.78
CA MET A 171 12.47 0.61 19.70
C MET A 171 12.39 -0.03 18.32
N ASN A 172 12.87 0.65 17.27
CA ASN A 172 12.82 0.16 15.90
C ASN A 172 13.69 -1.09 15.70
N GLU A 173 14.86 -1.20 16.35
CA GLU A 173 15.74 -2.37 16.20
C GLU A 173 15.16 -3.68 16.78
N LYS A 174 14.42 -3.62 17.89
CA LYS A 174 13.87 -4.81 18.57
C LYS A 174 12.60 -5.37 17.92
N ARG A 175 11.83 -4.56 17.19
CA ARG A 175 10.58 -4.98 16.51
C ARG A 175 10.85 -5.82 15.25
N ASN A 176 12.03 -5.66 14.66
CA ASN A 176 12.42 -6.24 13.38
C ASN A 176 12.59 -7.76 13.38
N GLU A 177 12.87 -8.39 14.53
CA GLU A 177 13.05 -9.84 14.61
C GLU A 177 11.72 -10.61 14.61
N ALA A 178 10.61 -9.95 14.95
CA ALA A 178 9.28 -10.55 15.02
C ALA A 178 8.45 -10.38 13.74
N ILE A 179 8.81 -9.44 12.86
CA ILE A 179 8.08 -9.18 11.62
C ILE A 179 8.61 -10.13 10.54
N LYS A 180 7.90 -11.24 10.37
CA LYS A 180 8.03 -12.07 9.17
C LYS A 180 7.40 -11.26 8.04
N TYR A 181 8.21 -10.51 7.28
CA TYR A 181 7.73 -9.76 6.11
C TYR A 181 7.00 -10.74 5.20
N ILE A 182 5.69 -10.54 5.12
CA ILE A 182 4.83 -11.27 4.22
C ILE A 182 4.78 -10.39 2.99
N ASP A 183 5.58 -10.76 1.99
CA ASP A 183 5.72 -10.09 0.69
C ASP A 183 4.45 -10.27 -0.17
N ILE A 184 3.25 -10.13 0.41
CA ILE A 184 1.99 -10.17 -0.35
C ILE A 184 1.78 -8.79 -0.95
N HIS A 185 2.01 -8.72 -2.25
CA HIS A 185 1.63 -7.60 -3.08
C HIS A 185 0.21 -7.81 -3.58
N ASP A 186 -0.48 -6.71 -3.85
CA ASP A 186 -1.58 -6.76 -4.81
C ASP A 186 -1.05 -6.55 -6.23
N LYS A 187 -1.84 -6.92 -7.22
CA LYS A 187 -1.51 -6.74 -8.65
C LYS A 187 -1.21 -5.31 -9.09
N TYR A 188 -1.46 -4.31 -8.23
CA TYR A 188 -1.27 -2.90 -8.52
C TYR A 188 0.09 -2.40 -8.04
N SER A 189 0.52 -2.77 -6.82
CA SER A 189 1.79 -2.37 -6.23
C SER A 189 2.92 -3.34 -6.61
N LEU A 190 3.57 -3.09 -7.75
CA LEU A 190 4.64 -3.95 -8.26
C LEU A 190 6.00 -3.66 -7.56
N PRO A 191 6.77 -4.71 -7.21
CA PRO A 191 8.05 -4.56 -6.52
C PRO A 191 9.14 -3.91 -7.41
N TYR A 192 9.35 -2.61 -7.26
CA TYR A 192 10.35 -1.85 -8.06
C TYR A 192 11.80 -1.94 -7.52
N TYR A 193 12.02 -2.51 -6.33
CA TYR A 193 13.33 -2.54 -5.64
C TYR A 193 14.27 -3.67 -6.10
N ILE A 194 13.81 -4.57 -6.97
CA ILE A 194 14.68 -5.61 -7.53
C ILE A 194 15.64 -4.91 -8.52
N ASN A 195 16.94 -5.24 -8.54
CA ASN A 195 17.82 -4.77 -9.62
C ASN A 195 17.18 -5.10 -10.98
N ASN A 196 16.95 -4.11 -11.85
CA ASN A 196 16.04 -4.16 -13.00
C ASN A 196 14.53 -4.07 -12.68
N GLY A 197 14.14 -3.41 -11.59
CA GLY A 197 12.77 -3.40 -11.07
C GLY A 197 11.74 -2.88 -12.06
N ARG A 198 12.10 -1.88 -12.88
CA ARG A 198 11.28 -1.45 -14.02
C ARG A 198 11.06 -2.56 -15.03
N LYS A 199 12.11 -3.31 -15.41
CA LYS A 199 11.99 -4.45 -16.33
C LYS A 199 11.08 -5.54 -15.76
N TYR A 200 11.22 -5.84 -14.48
CA TYR A 200 10.39 -6.85 -13.81
C TYR A 200 8.96 -6.41 -13.63
N ALA A 201 8.72 -5.15 -13.24
CA ALA A 201 7.40 -4.56 -13.21
C ALA A 201 6.73 -4.66 -14.60
N GLU A 202 7.43 -4.31 -15.69
CA GLU A 202 6.89 -4.47 -17.05
C GLU A 202 6.56 -5.93 -17.40
N LEU A 203 7.43 -6.89 -17.07
CA LEU A 203 7.15 -8.31 -17.27
C LEU A 203 5.91 -8.77 -16.47
N MET A 204 5.77 -8.29 -15.24
CA MET A 204 4.63 -8.59 -14.37
C MET A 204 3.35 -7.91 -14.87
N LYS A 205 3.40 -6.67 -15.37
CA LYS A 205 2.26 -5.98 -16.00
C LYS A 205 1.72 -6.78 -17.17
N VAL A 206 2.59 -7.23 -18.08
CA VAL A 206 2.21 -8.07 -19.24
C VAL A 206 1.58 -9.40 -18.79
N PHE A 207 2.07 -9.97 -17.69
CA PHE A 207 1.49 -11.16 -17.11
C PHE A 207 0.10 -10.91 -16.50
N PHE A 208 -0.05 -9.95 -15.58
CA PHE A 208 -1.32 -9.68 -14.90
C PHE A 208 -2.40 -9.20 -15.86
N ALA A 209 -2.04 -8.55 -16.97
CA ALA A 209 -2.98 -8.24 -18.05
C ALA A 209 -3.62 -9.48 -18.68
N LYS A 210 -2.99 -10.66 -18.56
CA LYS A 210 -3.45 -11.94 -19.10
C LYS A 210 -3.90 -12.93 -18.01
N ALA A 211 -3.71 -12.61 -16.74
CA ALA A 211 -4.07 -13.48 -15.63
C ALA A 211 -5.61 -13.55 -15.47
N PRO A 212 -6.15 -14.65 -14.90
CA PRO A 212 -7.55 -14.73 -14.51
C PRO A 212 -7.96 -13.53 -13.63
N LYS A 213 -9.20 -13.06 -13.81
CA LYS A 213 -9.68 -11.81 -13.17
C LYS A 213 -9.68 -11.86 -11.65
N ASP A 214 -9.71 -13.05 -11.07
CA ASP A 214 -9.73 -13.35 -9.65
C ASP A 214 -8.34 -13.50 -9.01
N VAL A 215 -7.27 -13.33 -9.80
CA VAL A 215 -5.92 -13.11 -9.25
C VAL A 215 -5.84 -11.68 -8.73
N GLU A 216 -5.81 -11.53 -7.41
CA GLU A 216 -5.76 -10.23 -6.74
C GLU A 216 -4.45 -9.99 -5.96
N GLU A 217 -3.84 -11.07 -5.46
CA GLU A 217 -2.65 -11.02 -4.60
C GLU A 217 -1.56 -11.99 -5.09
N PHE A 218 -0.31 -11.65 -4.81
CA PHE A 218 0.83 -12.47 -5.18
C PHE A 218 2.01 -12.26 -4.23
N VAL A 219 2.91 -13.23 -4.18
CA VAL A 219 4.19 -13.16 -3.47
C VAL A 219 5.33 -13.17 -4.48
N VAL A 220 6.33 -12.30 -4.29
CA VAL A 220 7.56 -12.30 -5.09
C VAL A 220 8.76 -12.63 -4.22
N GLU A 221 9.51 -13.65 -4.62
CA GLU A 221 10.77 -14.02 -3.98
C GLU A 221 11.92 -13.84 -4.99
N LYS A 222 13.04 -13.25 -4.55
CA LYS A 222 14.25 -13.14 -5.36
C LYS A 222 15.19 -14.33 -5.13
N ILE A 223 15.59 -14.99 -6.22
CA ILE A 223 16.61 -16.04 -6.18
C ILE A 223 18.00 -15.38 -6.09
N LYS A 224 18.62 -15.47 -4.91
CA LYS A 224 19.91 -14.82 -4.60
C LYS A 224 21.04 -15.14 -5.58
N LYS A 225 21.05 -16.35 -6.15
CA LYS A 225 22.15 -16.87 -6.98
C LYS A 225 22.23 -16.21 -8.37
N ASN A 226 21.09 -15.85 -8.96
CA ASN A 226 21.01 -15.40 -10.36
C ASN A 226 20.10 -14.18 -10.55
N SER A 227 19.53 -13.63 -9.48
CA SER A 227 18.59 -12.50 -9.51
C SER A 227 17.24 -12.77 -10.19
N ASP A 228 16.95 -14.01 -10.57
CA ASP A 228 15.64 -14.45 -11.05
C ASP A 228 14.56 -14.24 -9.98
N LEU A 229 13.30 -14.21 -10.41
CA LEU A 229 12.15 -14.07 -9.51
C LEU A 229 11.31 -15.33 -9.48
N ILE A 230 10.74 -15.61 -8.32
CA ILE A 230 9.67 -16.58 -8.13
C ILE A 230 8.41 -15.78 -7.79
N LEU A 231 7.45 -15.79 -8.70
CA LEU A 231 6.12 -15.23 -8.49
C LEU A 231 5.17 -16.34 -8.07
N LYS A 232 4.53 -16.22 -6.91
CA LYS A 232 3.53 -17.16 -6.41
C LYS A 232 2.18 -16.46 -6.32
N TYR A 233 1.14 -17.02 -6.94
CA TYR A 233 -0.21 -16.46 -6.89
C TYR A 233 -1.24 -17.58 -6.96
N GLU A 234 -2.43 -17.31 -6.45
CA GLU A 234 -3.54 -18.26 -6.46
C GLU A 234 -4.58 -17.83 -7.51
N VAL A 235 -5.22 -18.80 -8.13
CA VAL A 235 -6.36 -18.62 -9.03
C VAL A 235 -7.56 -19.32 -8.38
N PRO A 236 -8.38 -18.59 -7.59
CA PRO A 236 -9.49 -19.17 -6.84
C PRO A 236 -10.47 -19.99 -7.69
N SER A 237 -10.83 -19.48 -8.87
CA SER A 237 -11.75 -20.13 -9.82
C SER A 237 -11.24 -21.47 -10.33
N GLU A 238 -9.93 -21.70 -10.27
CA GLU A 238 -9.30 -22.96 -10.68
C GLU A 238 -8.91 -23.84 -9.49
N ASN A 239 -9.03 -23.35 -8.25
CA ASN A 239 -8.51 -23.98 -7.04
C ASN A 239 -7.02 -24.37 -7.17
N LYS A 240 -6.21 -23.49 -7.77
CA LYS A 240 -4.80 -23.73 -8.10
C LYS A 240 -3.88 -22.64 -7.59
N ARG A 241 -2.67 -23.04 -7.20
CA ARG A 241 -1.54 -22.15 -6.96
C ARG A 241 -0.56 -22.27 -8.11
N TYR A 242 -0.14 -21.11 -8.60
CA TYR A 242 0.84 -20.98 -9.65
C TYR A 242 2.16 -20.46 -9.08
N VAL A 243 3.25 -21.15 -9.40
CA VAL A 243 4.62 -20.74 -9.10
C VAL A 243 5.33 -20.50 -10.41
N ARG A 244 5.69 -19.25 -10.69
CA ARG A 244 6.34 -18.83 -11.93
C ARG A 244 7.75 -18.37 -11.66
N TYR A 245 8.70 -18.97 -12.35
CA TYR A 245 10.10 -18.56 -12.37
C TYR A 245 10.28 -17.57 -13.52
N ILE A 246 10.79 -16.37 -13.26
CA ILE A 246 11.05 -15.32 -14.25
C ILE A 246 12.56 -15.10 -14.32
N THR A 247 13.17 -15.32 -15.49
CA THR A 247 14.61 -15.13 -15.67
C THR A 247 14.95 -13.69 -16.09
N ASP A 248 15.97 -13.09 -15.46
CA ASP A 248 16.39 -11.71 -15.80
C ASP A 248 16.98 -11.59 -17.21
N LYS A 249 17.70 -12.62 -17.67
CA LYS A 249 18.55 -12.57 -18.87
C LYS A 249 17.79 -12.73 -20.16
N THR A 250 16.79 -13.61 -20.21
CA THR A 250 16.08 -13.96 -21.45
C THR A 250 14.62 -13.51 -21.45
N GLY A 251 14.03 -13.20 -20.28
CA GLY A 251 12.60 -12.93 -20.16
C GLY A 251 11.74 -14.20 -20.32
N GLU A 252 12.38 -15.37 -20.39
CA GLU A 252 11.71 -16.67 -20.38
C GLU A 252 11.16 -16.96 -18.99
N TYR A 253 10.04 -17.67 -18.94
CA TYR A 253 9.44 -18.09 -17.69
C TYR A 253 9.09 -19.57 -17.70
N LYS A 254 9.23 -20.21 -16.53
CA LYS A 254 8.77 -21.57 -16.29
C LYS A 254 7.64 -21.55 -15.28
N ASN A 255 6.55 -22.24 -15.59
CA ASN A 255 5.43 -22.41 -14.66
C ASN A 255 5.51 -23.77 -13.97
N VAL A 256 5.19 -23.78 -12.69
CA VAL A 256 4.84 -24.96 -11.89
C VAL A 256 3.43 -24.68 -11.35
N ILE A 257 2.56 -25.68 -11.45
CA ILE A 257 1.16 -25.60 -11.02
C ILE A 257 0.99 -26.63 -9.92
N GLU A 258 0.47 -26.19 -8.78
CA GLU A 258 0.17 -27.02 -7.62
C GLU A 258 -1.31 -26.87 -7.31
N ASP A 259 -1.99 -27.98 -7.01
CA ASP A 259 -3.35 -27.92 -6.49
C ASP A 259 -3.32 -27.28 -5.10
N VAL A 260 -4.30 -26.43 -4.80
CA VAL A 260 -4.42 -25.87 -3.45
C VAL A 260 -5.08 -26.94 -2.58
N ASP A 261 -4.28 -27.61 -1.74
CA ASP A 261 -4.83 -28.43 -0.65
C ASP A 261 -5.76 -27.55 0.18
N SER A 262 -6.98 -28.03 0.43
CA SER A 262 -8.03 -27.31 1.15
C SER A 262 -7.47 -26.66 2.42
N TYR A 263 -7.34 -25.33 2.41
CA TYR A 263 -6.91 -24.47 3.51
C TYR A 263 -5.76 -25.02 4.37
N SER A 264 -4.52 -24.62 4.06
CA SER A 264 -3.60 -24.27 5.12
C SER A 264 -3.41 -22.75 5.14
N SER A 265 -3.91 -22.14 6.20
CA SER A 265 -3.59 -20.81 6.70
C SER A 265 -2.08 -20.62 7.01
N GLN A 266 -1.20 -21.49 6.51
CA GLN A 266 0.24 -21.41 6.67
C GLN A 266 0.83 -20.49 5.60
N GLY A 267 0.57 -19.20 5.76
CA GLY A 267 1.05 -18.17 4.83
C GLY A 267 0.44 -16.80 5.08
N LYS A 268 -0.72 -16.72 5.75
CA LYS A 268 -1.11 -15.48 6.43
C LYS A 268 -0.23 -15.37 7.67
N PRO A 269 0.36 -14.21 7.96
CA PRO A 269 0.89 -14.01 9.30
C PRO A 269 -0.31 -14.10 10.23
N ASP A 270 -0.20 -14.90 11.30
CA ASP A 270 -1.22 -14.88 12.34
C ASP A 270 -1.42 -13.42 12.74
N ALA A 271 -2.64 -12.93 12.54
CA ALA A 271 -3.07 -11.64 13.02
C ALA A 271 -3.09 -11.71 14.55
N ARG A 272 -1.95 -11.37 15.17
CA ARG A 272 -1.83 -11.06 16.59
C ARG A 272 -1.52 -9.58 16.75
#